data_AF-A0A1Z3MWZ9-F1
#
_entry.id   AF-A0A1Z3MWZ9-F1
#
_cell.length_a   1.000
_cell.length_b   1.000
_cell.length_c   1.000
_cell.angle_alpha   90.00
_cell.angle_beta   90.00
_cell.angle_gamma   90.00
#
_symmetry.space_group_name_H-M   'P 1'
#
loop_
_entity.id
_entity.type
_entity.pdbx_description
1 polymer ?
#
loop_
_entity_poly.entity_id
_entity_poly.type
_entity_poly.pdbx_seq_one_letter_code
_entity_poly.pdbx_strand_id
1 'polypeptide(L)' 'MNTQDIIKLIASRILRGLGMGIASAGLLSCIYFFSFSKDESRFIWGAASGALIVLGYFIYRIAILKVFDER' A
#
# COMPACT_ATOMS: atom_id res chain seq x y z
N MET A 1 -5.78 29.38 2.30
CA MET A 1 -5.65 27.98 2.78
C MET A 1 -5.85 27.99 4.28
N ASN A 2 -6.88 27.31 4.75
CA ASN A 2 -7.15 27.18 6.17
C ASN A 2 -6.17 26.16 6.80
N THR A 3 -5.90 26.27 8.10
CA THR A 3 -5.00 25.34 8.81
C THR A 3 -5.48 23.88 8.69
N GLN A 4 -6.80 23.67 8.58
CA GLN A 4 -7.40 22.35 8.39
C GLN A 4 -7.06 21.72 7.03
N ASP A 5 -6.92 22.52 5.98
CA ASP A 5 -6.60 22.04 4.62
C ASP A 5 -5.15 21.55 4.56
N ILE A 6 -4.25 22.26 5.25
CA ILE A 6 -2.83 21.89 5.36
C ILE A 6 -2.69 20.52 6.08
N ILE A 7 -3.44 20.30 7.15
CA ILE A 7 -3.40 19.04 7.91
C ILE A 7 -3.90 17.87 7.04
N LYS A 8 -5.00 18.06 6.30
CA LYS A 8 -5.53 17.04 5.37
C LYS A 8 -4.54 16.70 4.26
N LEU A 9 -3.88 17.73 3.70
CA LEU A 9 -2.85 17.56 2.67
C LEU A 9 -1.68 16.70 3.17
N ILE A 10 -1.15 17.01 4.34
CA ILE A 10 -0.03 16.28 4.94
C ILE A 10 -0.44 14.83 5.25
N ALA A 11 -1.60 14.63 5.87
CA ALA A 11 -2.12 13.31 6.20
C ALA A 11 -2.26 12.42 4.97
N SER A 12 -2.78 12.96 3.86
CA SER A 12 -2.90 12.21 2.62
C SER A 12 -1.57 11.86 1.99
N ARG A 13 -0.58 12.77 1.99
CA ARG A 13 0.76 12.45 1.48
C ARG A 13 1.39 11.28 2.25
N ILE A 14 1.24 11.27 3.57
CA ILE A 14 1.70 10.17 4.43
C ILE A 14 0.96 8.88 4.09
N LEU A 15 -0.37 8.92 4.00
CA LEU A 15 -1.20 7.76 3.65
C LEU A 15 -0.89 7.20 2.25
N ARG A 16 -0.62 8.07 1.26
CA ARG A 16 -0.17 7.65 -0.08
C ARG A 16 1.18 6.97 -0.01
N GLY A 17 2.14 7.56 0.72
CA GLY A 17 3.45 6.95 0.94
C GLY A 17 3.37 5.59 1.61
N LEU A 18 2.55 5.46 2.65
CA LEU A 18 2.31 4.19 3.35
C LEU A 18 1.66 3.15 2.43
N GLY A 19 0.61 3.50 1.70
CA GLY A 19 -0.05 2.59 0.77
C GLY A 19 0.91 2.08 -0.32
N MET A 20 1.74 2.97 -0.86
CA MET A 20 2.74 2.61 -1.87
C MET A 20 3.88 1.76 -1.29
N GLY A 21 4.32 2.04 -0.07
CA GLY A 21 5.32 1.24 0.65
C GLY A 21 4.84 -0.16 1.02
N ILE A 22 3.58 -0.29 1.47
CA ILE A 22 2.96 -1.60 1.75
C ILE A 22 2.83 -2.40 0.46
N ALA A 23 2.40 -1.76 -0.63
CA ALA A 23 2.28 -2.43 -1.91
C ALA A 23 3.63 -2.89 -2.48
N SER A 24 4.67 -2.05 -2.41
CA SER A 24 6.00 -2.41 -2.88
C SER A 24 6.66 -3.49 -2.03
N ALA A 25 6.49 -3.43 -0.70
CA ALA A 25 6.94 -4.48 0.21
C ALA A 25 6.24 -5.82 -0.10
N GLY A 26 4.91 -5.80 -0.29
CA GLY A 26 4.15 -6.97 -0.71
C GLY A 26 4.66 -7.54 -2.04
N LEU A 27 5.00 -6.68 -3.01
CA LEU A 27 5.51 -7.11 -4.31
C LEU A 27 6.89 -7.78 -4.21
N LEU A 28 7.80 -7.20 -3.42
CA LEU A 28 9.11 -7.77 -3.15
C LEU A 28 9.00 -9.12 -2.41
N SER A 29 8.14 -9.20 -1.39
CA SER A 29 7.86 -10.45 -0.69
C SER A 29 7.26 -11.50 -1.62
N CYS A 30 6.34 -11.11 -2.51
CA CYS A 30 5.77 -12.02 -3.49
C CYS A 30 6.86 -12.60 -4.42
N ILE A 31 7.73 -11.74 -4.98
CA ILE A 31 8.86 -12.17 -5.81
C ILE A 31 9.77 -13.14 -5.04
N TYR A 32 10.09 -12.81 -3.79
CA TYR A 32 10.94 -13.64 -2.93
C TYR A 32 10.33 -15.02 -2.66
N PHE A 33 9.07 -15.07 -2.22
CA PHE A 33 8.40 -16.33 -1.88
C PHE A 33 8.17 -17.22 -3.10
N PHE A 34 7.80 -16.66 -4.26
CA PHE A 34 7.57 -17.45 -5.46
C PHE A 34 8.88 -17.91 -6.15
N SER A 35 9.93 -17.10 -6.14
CA SER A 35 11.14 -17.36 -6.95
C SER A 35 12.30 -17.96 -6.15
N PHE A 36 12.47 -17.57 -4.88
CA PHE A 36 13.66 -17.90 -4.10
C PHE A 36 13.36 -18.82 -2.91
N SER A 37 12.14 -18.78 -2.36
CA SER A 37 11.78 -19.60 -1.21
C SER A 37 11.70 -21.09 -1.58
N LYS A 38 12.32 -21.92 -0.74
CA LYS A 38 12.24 -23.39 -0.78
C LYS A 38 11.27 -23.95 0.25
N ASP A 39 10.62 -23.07 1.01
CA ASP A 39 9.68 -23.44 2.06
C ASP A 39 8.43 -24.08 1.45
N GLU A 40 7.88 -25.11 2.10
CA GLU A 40 6.66 -25.78 1.63
C GLU A 40 5.45 -24.81 1.65
N SER A 41 5.45 -23.88 2.60
CA SER A 41 4.44 -22.84 2.76
C SER A 41 4.61 -21.64 1.82
N ARG A 42 5.62 -21.64 0.93
CA ARG A 42 5.96 -20.49 0.07
C ARG A 42 4.81 -19.96 -0.77
N PHE A 43 3.90 -20.83 -1.24
CA PHE A 43 2.75 -20.41 -2.02
C PHE A 43 1.71 -19.68 -1.16
N ILE A 44 1.55 -20.07 0.10
CA ILE A 44 0.66 -19.41 1.06
C ILE A 44 1.21 -18.02 1.40
N TRP A 45 2.52 -17.93 1.69
CA TRP A 45 3.17 -16.66 1.96
C TRP A 45 3.22 -15.74 0.74
N GLY A 46 3.39 -16.30 -0.45
CA GLY A 46 3.29 -15.58 -1.72
C GLY A 46 1.88 -15.02 -1.94
N ALA A 47 0.84 -15.82 -1.73
CA ALA A 47 -0.54 -15.37 -1.82
C ALA A 47 -0.89 -14.31 -0.75
N ALA A 48 -0.42 -14.47 0.49
CA ALA A 48 -0.55 -13.48 1.54
C ALA A 48 0.15 -12.15 1.19
N SER A 49 1.32 -12.23 0.54
CA SER A 49 2.02 -11.07 0.00
C SER A 49 1.20 -10.39 -1.10
N GLY A 50 0.53 -11.17 -1.95
CA GLY A 50 -0.45 -10.67 -2.92
C GLY A 50 -1.60 -9.88 -2.27
N ALA A 51 -2.16 -10.40 -1.16
CA ALA A 51 -3.17 -9.68 -0.40
C ALA A 51 -2.62 -8.36 0.19
N LEU A 52 -1.35 -8.33 0.61
CA LEU A 52 -0.65 -7.13 1.06
C LEU A 52 -0.58 -6.06 -0.04
N ILE A 53 -0.31 -6.46 -1.29
CA ILE A 53 -0.30 -5.57 -2.45
C ILE A 53 -1.67 -4.93 -2.65
N VAL A 54 -2.73 -5.74 -2.61
CA VAL A 54 -4.11 -5.26 -2.75
C VAL A 54 -4.46 -4.26 -1.64
N LEU A 55 -4.08 -4.57 -0.40
CA LEU A 55 -4.34 -3.70 0.75
C LEU A 55 -3.58 -2.37 0.65
N GLY A 56 -2.30 -2.41 0.25
CA GLY A 56 -1.51 -1.21 -0.02
C GLY A 56 -2.12 -0.34 -1.13
N TYR A 57 -2.60 -0.97 -2.22
CA TYR A 57 -3.30 -0.27 -3.29
C TYR A 57 -4.60 0.40 -2.82
N PHE A 58 -5.40 -0.26 -1.98
CA PHE A 58 -6.61 0.33 -1.41
C PHE A 58 -6.30 1.56 -0.55
N ILE A 59 -5.28 1.48 0.32
CA ILE A 59 -4.84 2.61 1.14
C ILE A 59 -4.40 3.78 0.26
N TYR A 60 -3.58 3.50 -0.76
CA TYR A 60 -3.13 4.50 -1.72
C TYR A 60 -4.31 5.16 -2.46
N ARG A 61 -5.27 4.35 -2.92
CA ARG A 61 -6.45 4.83 -3.67
C ARG A 61 -7.36 5.70 -2.81
N ILE A 62 -7.62 5.32 -1.56
CA ILE A 62 -8.40 6.12 -0.60
C ILE A 62 -7.70 7.45 -0.32
N ALA A 63 -6.37 7.41 -0.15
CA ALA A 63 -5.58 8.60 0.08
C ALA A 63 -5.56 9.56 -1.12
N ILE A 64 -5.69 9.04 -2.35
CA ILE A 64 -5.88 9.87 -3.54
C ILE A 64 -7.26 10.51 -3.55
N LEU A 65 -8.32 9.70 -3.42
CA LEU A 65 -9.70 10.16 -3.50
C LEU A 65 -10.02 11.23 -2.45
N LYS A 66 -9.61 11.04 -1.19
CA LYS A 66 -9.86 11.99 -0.10
C LYS A 66 -9.15 13.35 -0.22
N VAL A 67 -8.18 13.52 -1.13
CA VAL A 67 -7.53 14.82 -1.38
C VAL A 67 -8.10 15.54 -2.59
N PHE A 68 -8.78 14.83 -3.48
CA PHE A 68 -9.43 15.43 -4.63
C PHE A 68 -10.95 15.60 -4.43
N ASP A 69 -11.51 15.11 -3.33
CA ASP A 69 -12.91 15.33 -2.93
C ASP A 69 -13.11 16.70 -2.24
N GLU A 70 -12.43 17.72 -2.78
CA GLU A 70 -12.74 19.14 -2.58
C GLU A 70 -13.36 19.68 -3.88
N ARG A 71 -14.37 18.99 -4.43
CA ARG A 71 -15.19 19.53 -5.51
C ARG A 71 -16.60 19.84 -5.02
#